data_AF-H3GY84-F1
#
_entry.id   AF-H3GY84-F1
#
_cell.length_a   1.000
_cell.length_b   1.000
_cell.length_c   1.000
_cell.angle_alpha   90.00
_cell.angle_beta   90.00
_cell.angle_gamma   90.00
#
_symmetry.space_group_name_H-M   'P 1'
#
loop_
_entity.id
_entity.type
_entity.pdbx_description
1 polymer ?
#
loop_
_entity_poly.entity_id
_entity_poly.type
_entity_poly.pdbx_seq_one_letter_code
_entity_poly.pdbx_strand_id
1 'polypeptide(L)'
;MVKLFCAIVGVVGSVFEVEIDADQLVGDLKKAIKGEKPNDLKDIDADKLQLFLAKKDEGRGAWLTEADVKKADGLTPLDAGGAPLNLVGLSKKDVKFQVTRQHVMAKTTPVHVLVVVPKQENDRSTAMALGVAPSLPPTTIHRHPERLKRWAAINAMIRQKNQEANQKTTNEDAKKTNKKRKNHDVDKTVGYSSLCWQDIKPIYNFDVSYDLQPSDIPDADIQLLLARIKDLRRLYGQMSDGKEAKRLFFIAPILETVSRQLGDVRILVEEDVDGKNVLLKGRFEFVLQRGTKRISLVQAKREDMLQGLVQNVTGLEALADVEDLSVVYGIVTNFLEWKFLISEDERD
;
A
#
# COMPACT_ATOMS: atom_id res chain seq x y z
N MET A 1 18.43 -26.00 29.81
CA MET A 1 19.01 -24.96 28.93
C MET A 1 18.90 -25.30 27.44
N VAL A 2 18.41 -24.32 26.69
CA VAL A 2 18.35 -24.25 25.22
C VAL A 2 19.07 -22.99 24.74
N LYS A 3 19.62 -23.03 23.53
CA LYS A 3 20.26 -21.89 22.87
C LYS A 3 19.36 -21.40 21.74
N LEU A 4 18.90 -20.16 21.85
CA LEU A 4 18.00 -19.51 20.91
C LEU A 4 18.76 -18.49 20.08
N PHE A 5 18.50 -18.46 18.77
CA PHE A 5 19.01 -17.43 17.88
C PHE A 5 17.90 -16.40 17.67
N CYS A 6 18.12 -15.19 18.17
CA CYS A 6 17.15 -14.11 18.18
C CYS A 6 17.56 -13.01 17.21
N ALA A 7 16.61 -12.32 16.58
CA ALA A 7 16.87 -11.17 15.73
C ALA A 7 15.88 -10.02 16.02
N ILE A 8 16.38 -8.79 16.09
CA ILE A 8 15.54 -7.60 16.24
C ILE A 8 15.10 -7.10 14.85
N VAL A 9 13.80 -6.95 14.66
CA VAL A 9 13.24 -6.46 13.39
C VAL A 9 13.60 -4.99 13.18
N GLY A 10 14.12 -4.67 11.99
CA GLY A 10 14.52 -3.30 11.62
C GLY A 10 15.94 -2.90 12.01
N VAL A 11 16.68 -3.74 12.73
CA VAL A 11 18.11 -3.53 13.03
C VAL A 11 18.94 -4.35 12.05
N VAL A 12 19.78 -3.68 11.25
CA VAL A 12 20.59 -4.33 10.21
C VAL A 12 21.69 -5.19 10.86
N GLY A 13 21.55 -6.51 10.72
CA GLY A 13 22.67 -7.45 10.84
C GLY A 13 23.10 -7.86 12.25
N SER A 14 22.19 -8.23 13.15
CA SER A 14 22.63 -9.06 14.28
C SER A 14 21.59 -10.08 14.73
N VAL A 15 21.76 -11.33 14.27
CA VAL A 15 21.27 -12.50 15.00
C VAL A 15 22.17 -12.66 16.21
N PHE A 16 21.60 -12.84 17.40
CA PHE A 16 22.33 -13.00 18.65
C PHE A 16 21.81 -14.22 19.42
N GLU A 17 22.68 -14.79 20.24
CA GLU A 17 22.38 -15.99 21.01
C GLU A 17 21.78 -15.63 22.37
N VAL A 18 20.74 -16.35 22.79
CA VAL A 18 20.15 -16.26 24.13
C VAL A 18 20.10 -17.67 24.71
N GLU A 19 20.71 -17.86 25.88
CA GLU A 19 20.62 -19.12 26.63
C GLU A 19 19.56 -19.01 27.74
N ILE A 20 18.58 -19.91 27.73
CA ILE A 20 17.48 -19.93 28.71
C ILE A 20 17.03 -21.37 28.98
N ASP A 21 16.38 -21.65 30.11
CA ASP A 21 15.79 -22.97 30.31
C ASP A 21 14.47 -23.14 29.57
N ALA A 22 14.20 -24.34 29.04
CA ALA A 22 13.02 -24.60 28.22
C ALA A 22 11.70 -24.58 29.03
N ASP A 23 11.81 -24.70 30.35
CA ASP A 23 10.67 -24.67 31.28
C ASP A 23 10.37 -23.25 31.80
N GLN A 24 11.19 -22.25 31.42
CA GLN A 24 10.94 -20.84 31.73
C GLN A 24 9.80 -20.28 30.86
N LEU A 25 9.27 -19.12 31.27
CA LEU A 25 8.15 -18.48 30.60
C LEU A 25 8.61 -17.53 29.49
N VAL A 26 7.71 -17.20 28.55
CA VAL A 26 7.93 -16.17 27.53
C VAL A 26 8.30 -14.82 28.17
N GLY A 27 7.74 -14.49 29.34
CA GLY A 27 8.12 -13.29 30.09
C GLY A 27 9.59 -13.27 30.53
N ASP A 28 10.16 -14.43 30.88
CA ASP A 28 11.57 -14.55 31.27
C ASP A 28 12.49 -14.51 30.05
N LEU A 29 12.03 -15.05 28.90
CA LEU A 29 12.70 -14.87 27.62
C LEU A 29 12.80 -13.40 27.19
N LYS A 30 11.73 -12.61 27.38
CA LYS A 30 11.76 -11.16 27.11
C LYS A 30 12.82 -10.44 27.96
N LYS A 31 12.96 -10.82 29.24
CA LYS A 31 13.99 -10.27 30.12
C LYS A 31 15.40 -10.66 29.68
N ALA A 32 15.60 -11.93 29.32
CA ALA A 32 16.88 -12.43 28.82
C ALA A 32 17.32 -11.70 27.53
N ILE A 33 16.40 -11.51 26.58
CA ILE A 33 16.64 -10.75 25.34
C ILE A 33 17.05 -9.30 25.63
N LYS A 34 16.37 -8.62 26.57
CA LYS A 34 16.75 -7.26 26.99
C LYS A 34 18.15 -7.22 27.61
N GLY A 35 18.51 -8.24 28.40
CA GLY A 35 19.82 -8.37 29.03
C GLY A 35 20.97 -8.53 28.03
N GLU A 36 20.75 -9.25 26.93
CA GLU A 36 21.75 -9.46 25.86
C GLU A 36 21.92 -8.25 24.93
N LYS A 37 20.86 -7.43 24.78
CA LYS A 37 20.85 -6.24 23.91
C LYS A 37 20.49 -4.96 24.68
N PRO A 38 21.22 -4.60 25.75
CA PRO A 38 20.84 -3.52 26.65
C PRO A 38 20.91 -2.14 25.98
N ASN A 39 21.83 -1.94 25.03
CA ASN A 39 21.96 -0.68 24.30
C ASN A 39 20.84 -0.49 23.27
N ASP A 40 20.51 -1.56 22.52
CA ASP A 40 19.48 -1.54 21.48
C ASP A 40 18.07 -1.47 22.09
N LEU A 41 17.90 -1.93 23.34
CA LEU A 41 16.63 -1.99 24.07
C LEU A 41 16.61 -1.12 25.35
N LYS A 42 17.51 -0.13 25.45
CA LYS A 42 17.72 0.68 26.67
C LYS A 42 16.45 1.40 27.16
N ASP A 43 15.64 1.89 26.22
CA ASP A 43 14.46 2.71 26.51
C ASP A 43 13.16 1.88 26.57
N ILE A 44 13.22 0.57 26.29
CA ILE A 44 12.03 -0.28 26.18
C ILE A 44 11.96 -1.27 27.34
N ASP A 45 10.84 -1.28 28.04
CA ASP A 45 10.58 -2.27 29.09
C ASP A 45 10.46 -3.68 28.50
N ALA A 46 10.98 -4.69 29.19
CA ALA A 46 11.04 -6.06 28.66
C ALA A 46 9.65 -6.60 28.33
N ASP A 47 8.63 -6.27 29.13
CA ASP A 47 7.24 -6.67 28.91
C ASP A 47 6.63 -6.10 27.62
N LYS A 48 7.10 -4.93 27.19
CA LYS A 48 6.69 -4.26 25.94
C LYS A 48 7.26 -4.89 24.68
N LEU A 49 8.28 -5.75 24.79
CA LEU A 49 8.81 -6.48 23.63
C LEU A 49 7.74 -7.43 23.07
N GLN A 50 7.58 -7.45 21.75
CA GLN A 50 6.76 -8.43 21.06
C GLN A 50 7.66 -9.51 20.46
N LEU A 51 7.37 -10.78 20.75
CA LEU A 51 8.17 -11.91 20.28
C LEU A 51 7.35 -12.75 19.31
N PHE A 52 7.99 -13.16 18.22
CA PHE A 52 7.38 -13.98 17.17
C PHE A 52 8.22 -15.22 16.90
N LEU A 53 7.55 -16.34 16.61
CA LEU A 53 8.23 -17.56 16.18
C LEU A 53 8.72 -17.38 14.74
N ALA A 54 10.01 -17.52 14.52
CA ALA A 54 10.62 -17.29 13.21
C ALA A 54 10.51 -18.54 12.31
N LYS A 55 9.31 -19.10 12.17
CA LYS A 55 9.00 -20.21 11.26
C LYS A 55 8.08 -19.75 10.15
N LYS A 56 8.32 -20.25 8.94
CA LYS A 56 7.41 -20.10 7.79
C LYS A 56 6.09 -20.87 8.03
N ASP A 57 5.08 -20.64 7.20
CA ASP A 57 3.78 -21.33 7.23
C ASP A 57 3.07 -21.29 8.60
N GLU A 58 3.07 -20.10 9.24
CA GLU A 58 2.41 -19.86 10.53
C GLU A 58 2.90 -20.80 11.66
N GLY A 59 4.21 -21.07 11.74
CA GLY A 59 4.77 -21.87 12.82
C GLY A 59 4.94 -23.37 12.51
N ARG A 60 4.52 -23.82 11.32
CA ARG A 60 4.58 -25.23 10.89
C ARG A 60 5.74 -25.55 9.94
N GLY A 61 6.30 -24.53 9.30
CA GLY A 61 7.36 -24.65 8.30
C GLY A 61 8.79 -24.59 8.86
N ALA A 62 9.75 -24.48 7.95
CA ALA A 62 11.16 -24.34 8.30
C ALA A 62 11.44 -23.03 9.05
N TRP A 63 12.49 -23.02 9.88
CA TRP A 63 13.00 -21.80 10.51
C TRP A 63 13.49 -20.82 9.44
N LEU A 64 13.24 -19.53 9.65
CA LEU A 64 13.83 -18.47 8.87
C LEU A 64 15.34 -18.46 9.09
N THR A 65 16.10 -18.22 8.04
CA THR A 65 17.54 -17.97 8.17
C THR A 65 17.81 -16.48 8.37
N GLU A 66 19.04 -16.12 8.77
CA GLU A 66 19.47 -14.72 8.84
C GLU A 66 19.21 -13.95 7.52
N ALA A 67 19.30 -14.62 6.37
CA ALA A 67 18.95 -14.04 5.08
C ALA A 67 17.43 -13.81 4.89
N ASP A 68 16.59 -14.67 5.46
CA ASP A 68 15.12 -14.60 5.37
C ASP A 68 14.50 -13.54 6.31
N VAL A 69 15.21 -13.12 7.38
CA VAL A 69 14.71 -12.11 8.35
C VAL A 69 14.32 -10.77 7.70
N LYS A 70 14.81 -10.51 6.48
CA LYS A 70 14.46 -9.30 5.70
C LYS A 70 13.11 -9.38 4.98
N LYS A 71 12.45 -10.56 4.95
CA LYS A 71 11.28 -10.86 4.11
C LYS A 71 10.19 -11.69 4.84
N ALA A 72 10.12 -11.59 6.17
CA ALA A 72 9.31 -12.51 6.96
C ALA A 72 7.93 -11.94 7.30
N ASP A 73 6.91 -12.42 6.58
CA ASP A 73 5.49 -12.16 6.82
C ASP A 73 4.76 -13.46 7.19
N GLY A 74 3.71 -13.37 8.02
CA GLY A 74 2.91 -14.54 8.45
C GLY A 74 3.44 -15.30 9.68
N LEU A 75 3.99 -14.60 10.68
CA LEU A 75 4.60 -15.21 11.87
C LEU A 75 3.64 -15.35 13.03
N THR A 76 3.73 -16.48 13.74
CA THR A 76 2.92 -16.75 14.94
C THR A 76 3.45 -15.90 16.12
N PRO A 77 2.62 -15.03 16.71
CA PRO A 77 2.97 -14.35 17.95
C PRO A 77 3.18 -15.36 19.08
N LEU A 78 4.15 -15.12 19.95
CA LEU A 78 4.23 -15.84 21.22
C LEU A 78 3.24 -15.17 22.19
N ASP A 79 2.15 -15.88 22.51
CA ASP A 79 1.07 -15.36 23.36
C ASP A 79 1.55 -14.81 24.71
N ALA A 80 0.78 -13.87 25.26
CA ALA A 80 1.14 -12.97 26.34
C ALA A 80 1.75 -13.67 27.59
N GLY A 81 3.09 -13.64 27.68
CA GLY A 81 3.91 -13.72 28.90
C GLY A 81 3.94 -15.03 29.70
N GLY A 82 2.81 -15.73 29.84
CA GLY A 82 2.60 -16.84 30.77
C GLY A 82 2.79 -18.24 30.20
N ALA A 83 3.08 -18.39 28.90
CA ALA A 83 3.30 -19.69 28.28
C ALA A 83 4.75 -20.18 28.51
N PRO A 84 4.96 -21.45 28.94
CA PRO A 84 6.27 -22.10 28.94
C PRO A 84 6.86 -22.24 27.53
N LEU A 85 8.18 -22.08 27.38
CA LEU A 85 8.86 -22.12 26.08
C LEU A 85 8.72 -23.48 25.36
N ASN A 86 8.70 -24.58 26.11
CA ASN A 86 8.51 -25.92 25.58
C ASN A 86 7.12 -26.16 24.95
N LEU A 87 6.09 -25.37 25.29
CA LEU A 87 4.73 -25.47 24.74
C LEU A 87 4.51 -24.58 23.50
N VAL A 88 5.42 -23.66 23.22
CA VAL A 88 5.33 -22.70 22.10
C VAL A 88 6.35 -22.99 21.00
N GLY A 89 6.82 -24.24 20.90
CA GLY A 89 7.72 -24.70 19.84
C GLY A 89 9.18 -24.29 20.01
N LEU A 90 9.60 -23.92 21.23
CA LEU A 90 10.98 -23.60 21.59
C LEU A 90 11.60 -24.67 22.53
N SER A 91 11.17 -25.93 22.41
CA SER A 91 11.73 -27.02 23.20
C SER A 91 13.16 -27.37 22.74
N LYS A 92 13.93 -28.06 23.60
CA LYS A 92 15.29 -28.53 23.27
C LYS A 92 15.36 -29.42 22.02
N LYS A 93 14.25 -30.08 21.65
CA LYS A 93 14.17 -30.88 20.43
C LYS A 93 13.96 -30.01 19.19
N ASP A 94 13.19 -28.93 19.31
CA ASP A 94 12.76 -28.07 18.19
C ASP A 94 13.85 -27.12 17.71
N VAL A 95 14.70 -26.65 18.63
CA VAL A 95 15.75 -25.64 18.36
C VAL A 95 17.14 -26.25 18.17
N LYS A 96 17.23 -27.58 18.04
CA LYS A 96 18.50 -28.28 17.95
C LYS A 96 19.17 -28.00 16.60
N PHE A 97 20.14 -27.10 16.61
CA PHE A 97 20.95 -26.77 15.43
C PHE A 97 22.43 -26.62 15.83
N GLN A 98 23.35 -27.19 15.04
CA GLN A 98 24.78 -27.06 15.26
C GLN A 98 25.37 -26.08 14.26
N VAL A 99 25.78 -24.91 14.75
CA VAL A 99 26.39 -23.87 13.91
C VAL A 99 27.78 -24.33 13.46
N THR A 100 28.02 -24.27 12.15
CA THR A 100 29.35 -24.47 11.55
C THR A 100 29.80 -23.20 10.84
N ARG A 101 31.11 -23.07 10.60
CA ARG A 101 31.70 -21.89 9.93
C ARG A 101 31.07 -21.59 8.56
N GLN A 102 30.65 -22.62 7.83
CA GLN A 102 29.97 -22.47 6.55
C GLN A 102 28.58 -21.84 6.69
N HIS A 103 27.81 -22.20 7.72
CA HIS A 103 26.49 -21.61 7.97
C HIS A 103 26.57 -20.11 8.30
N VAL A 104 27.59 -19.72 9.07
CA VAL A 104 27.85 -18.31 9.40
C VAL A 104 28.22 -17.51 8.15
N MET A 105 29.10 -18.04 7.29
CA MET A 105 29.48 -17.34 6.06
C MET A 105 28.35 -17.26 5.03
N ALA A 106 27.50 -18.29 4.97
CA ALA A 106 26.36 -18.33 4.07
C ALA A 106 25.10 -17.65 4.63
N LYS A 107 25.13 -17.16 5.88
CA LYS A 107 23.97 -16.57 6.60
C LYS A 107 22.76 -17.51 6.65
N THR A 108 23.00 -18.81 6.74
CA THR A 108 21.98 -19.87 6.80
C THR A 108 21.69 -20.34 8.21
N THR A 109 22.22 -19.66 9.23
CA THR A 109 21.88 -19.91 10.63
C THR A 109 20.39 -19.65 10.85
N PRO A 110 19.66 -20.60 11.46
CA PRO A 110 18.25 -20.42 11.73
C PRO A 110 18.06 -19.35 12.81
N VAL A 111 17.04 -18.54 12.62
CA VAL A 111 16.50 -17.62 13.60
C VAL A 111 15.30 -18.30 14.22
N HIS A 112 15.28 -18.39 15.54
CA HIS A 112 14.23 -19.03 16.32
C HIS A 112 13.17 -18.01 16.78
N VAL A 113 13.61 -16.80 17.14
CA VAL A 113 12.73 -15.74 17.69
C VAL A 113 12.98 -14.41 17.01
N LEU A 114 11.91 -13.77 16.54
CA LEU A 114 11.92 -12.40 16.06
C LEU A 114 11.41 -11.45 17.13
N VAL A 115 12.19 -10.40 17.41
CA VAL A 115 11.93 -9.41 18.45
C VAL A 115 11.49 -8.12 17.79
N VAL A 116 10.26 -7.69 18.07
CA VAL A 116 9.70 -6.43 17.59
C VAL A 116 9.61 -5.45 18.76
N VAL A 117 10.10 -4.24 18.51
CA VAL A 117 10.15 -3.15 19.47
C VAL A 117 9.01 -2.17 19.17
N PRO A 118 8.09 -1.92 20.13
CA PRO A 118 7.06 -0.91 19.93
C PRO A 118 7.69 0.50 19.93
N LYS A 119 7.32 1.32 18.94
CA LYS A 119 7.80 2.70 18.85
C LYS A 119 7.24 3.52 20.01
N GLN A 120 8.11 4.18 20.78
CA GLN A 120 7.69 5.09 21.85
C GLN A 120 7.13 6.39 21.27
N GLU A 121 6.08 6.91 21.93
CA GLU A 121 5.28 8.10 21.60
C GLU A 121 6.02 9.46 21.64
N ASN A 122 7.36 9.49 21.71
CA ASN A 122 8.10 10.72 21.99
C ASN A 122 8.59 11.55 20.79
N ASP A 123 8.21 11.21 19.56
CA ASP A 123 8.35 12.14 18.41
C ASP A 123 7.10 13.01 18.23
N ARG A 124 6.53 13.52 19.34
CA ARG A 124 5.54 14.60 19.34
C ARG A 124 6.24 15.94 19.16
N SER A 125 6.38 16.38 17.92
CA SER A 125 6.52 17.81 17.62
C SER A 125 5.18 18.52 17.91
N THR A 126 5.16 19.19 19.05
CA THR A 126 4.30 20.31 19.48
C THR A 126 3.19 20.76 18.52
N ALA A 127 1.98 20.20 18.67
CA ALA A 127 0.74 20.86 18.25
C ALA A 127 -0.48 20.21 18.92
N MET A 128 -0.61 20.27 20.25
CA MET A 128 -1.91 20.16 20.92
C MET A 128 -1.86 20.82 22.29
N ALA A 129 -2.03 22.15 22.30
CA ALA A 129 -2.81 22.78 23.35
C ALA A 129 -4.20 23.00 22.75
N LEU A 130 -5.16 22.21 23.21
CA LEU A 130 -6.61 22.45 23.30
C LEU A 130 -7.31 21.08 23.27
N GLY A 131 -7.77 20.66 24.45
CA GLY A 131 -8.46 19.40 24.65
C GLY A 131 -9.77 19.35 23.89
N VAL A 132 -9.84 18.45 22.91
CA VAL A 132 -11.07 17.84 22.44
C VAL A 132 -10.77 16.35 22.32
N ALA A 133 -11.55 15.53 23.02
CA ALA A 133 -11.37 14.09 23.05
C ALA A 133 -11.51 13.52 21.62
N PRO A 134 -10.56 12.71 21.12
CA PRO A 134 -10.75 12.03 19.86
C PRO A 134 -11.84 10.98 20.05
N SER A 135 -12.90 11.09 19.26
CA SER A 135 -13.86 10.01 19.04
C SER A 135 -13.09 8.73 18.69
N LEU A 136 -13.52 7.62 19.28
CA LEU A 136 -12.91 6.28 19.23
C LEU A 136 -12.29 5.92 17.86
N PRO A 137 -11.14 5.21 17.83
CA PRO A 137 -10.55 4.75 16.59
C PRO A 137 -11.51 3.79 15.86
N PRO A 138 -11.66 3.89 14.53
CA PRO A 138 -12.42 2.93 13.76
C PRO A 138 -11.84 1.52 13.96
N THR A 139 -12.73 0.56 14.18
CA THR A 139 -12.46 -0.88 14.28
C THR A 139 -11.49 -1.36 13.20
N THR A 140 -10.50 -2.14 13.63
CA THR A 140 -9.36 -2.67 12.87
C THR A 140 -9.79 -3.39 11.59
N ILE A 141 -9.60 -2.73 10.45
CA ILE A 141 -9.65 -3.32 9.11
C ILE A 141 -8.21 -3.73 8.77
N HIS A 142 -7.98 -4.98 8.36
CA HIS A 142 -6.68 -5.55 8.02
C HIS A 142 -6.10 -4.89 6.76
N ARG A 143 -5.55 -3.68 6.90
CA ARG A 143 -4.95 -2.94 5.79
C ARG A 143 -3.45 -3.08 5.80
N HIS A 144 -2.89 -3.34 4.63
CA HIS A 144 -1.47 -3.63 4.50
C HIS A 144 -0.58 -2.44 4.90
N PRO A 145 0.50 -2.65 5.68
CA PRO A 145 1.37 -1.57 6.15
C PRO A 145 1.92 -0.67 5.04
N GLU A 146 2.29 -1.23 3.89
CA GLU A 146 2.84 -0.45 2.77
C GLU A 146 1.79 0.48 2.14
N ARG A 147 0.54 0.01 2.01
CA ARG A 147 -0.56 0.86 1.52
C ARG A 147 -0.88 1.97 2.52
N LEU A 148 -0.86 1.66 3.83
CA LEU A 148 -1.00 2.67 4.88
C LEU A 148 0.14 3.71 4.84
N LYS A 149 1.38 3.30 4.58
CA LYS A 149 2.51 4.24 4.37
C LYS A 149 2.27 5.15 3.16
N ARG A 150 1.81 4.60 2.04
CA ARG A 150 1.45 5.41 0.85
C ARG A 150 0.35 6.40 1.16
N TRP A 151 -0.73 5.99 1.82
CA TRP A 151 -1.81 6.89 2.22
C TRP A 151 -1.34 7.97 3.20
N ALA A 152 -0.50 7.61 4.17
CA ALA A 152 0.09 8.59 5.08
C ALA A 152 0.94 9.63 4.33
N ALA A 153 1.76 9.20 3.37
CA ALA A 153 2.55 10.10 2.52
C ALA A 153 1.69 11.01 1.65
N ILE A 154 0.64 10.45 1.02
CA ILE A 154 -0.34 11.20 0.22
C ILE A 154 -1.04 12.25 1.10
N ASN A 155 -1.54 11.85 2.27
CA ASN A 155 -2.23 12.74 3.19
C ASN A 155 -1.31 13.85 3.71
N ALA A 156 -0.06 13.53 4.07
CA ALA A 156 0.92 14.52 4.50
C ALA A 156 1.19 15.57 3.41
N MET A 157 1.36 15.12 2.16
CA MET A 157 1.52 16.01 1.00
C MET A 157 0.28 16.89 0.79
N ILE A 158 -0.93 16.34 0.86
CA ILE A 158 -2.18 17.10 0.69
C ILE A 158 -2.34 18.15 1.80
N ARG A 159 -2.07 17.78 3.06
CA ARG A 159 -2.09 18.69 4.20
C ARG A 159 -1.11 19.84 4.01
N GLN A 160 0.11 19.55 3.55
CA GLN A 160 1.10 20.57 3.24
C GLN A 160 0.57 21.54 2.16
N LYS A 161 -0.01 21.03 1.06
CA LYS A 161 -0.59 21.89 0.01
C LYS A 161 -1.74 22.74 0.52
N ASN A 162 -2.60 22.19 1.38
CA ASN A 162 -3.68 22.93 2.02
C ASN A 162 -3.15 24.04 2.92
N GLN A 163 -2.10 23.78 3.71
CA GLN A 163 -1.43 24.77 4.55
C GLN A 163 -0.76 25.87 3.73
N GLU A 164 -0.01 25.53 2.68
CA GLU A 164 0.65 26.50 1.80
C GLU A 164 -0.38 27.39 1.08
N ALA A 165 -1.51 26.82 0.64
CA ALA A 165 -2.60 27.59 0.06
C ALA A 165 -3.17 28.62 1.05
N ASN A 166 -3.32 28.25 2.32
CA ASN A 166 -3.75 29.17 3.37
C ASN A 166 -2.72 30.28 3.64
N GLN A 167 -1.42 29.93 3.70
CA GLN A 167 -0.34 30.91 3.90
C GLN A 167 -0.25 31.94 2.77
N LYS A 168 -0.43 31.50 1.51
CA LYS A 168 -0.49 32.41 0.34
C LYS A 168 -1.66 33.38 0.42
N THR A 169 -2.76 33.00 1.06
CA THR A 169 -3.90 33.92 1.28
C THR A 169 -3.68 34.91 2.44
N THR A 170 -2.65 34.71 3.28
CA THR A 170 -2.31 35.59 4.41
C THR A 170 -1.19 36.60 4.14
N ASN A 171 -0.32 36.37 3.14
CA ASN A 171 0.72 37.34 2.75
C ASN A 171 0.15 38.58 2.04
N GLU A 172 0.84 39.72 2.16
CA GLU A 172 0.30 41.09 2.04
C GLU A 172 -0.43 41.46 0.72
N ASP A 173 -0.21 40.73 -0.38
CA ASP A 173 -0.88 40.97 -1.66
C ASP A 173 -2.40 40.70 -1.62
N ALA A 174 -2.86 39.87 -0.67
CA ALA A 174 -4.28 39.59 -0.47
C ALA A 174 -5.05 40.74 0.23
N LYS A 175 -4.36 41.70 0.87
CA LYS A 175 -5.00 42.87 1.52
C LYS A 175 -5.74 43.78 0.53
N LYS A 176 -5.41 43.74 -0.77
CA LYS A 176 -5.96 44.62 -1.81
C LYS A 176 -7.21 44.10 -2.52
N THR A 177 -7.63 42.87 -2.28
CA THR A 177 -8.81 42.31 -2.95
C THR A 177 -9.89 41.92 -1.94
N ASN A 178 -11.11 42.45 -2.10
CA ASN A 178 -12.29 42.12 -1.30
C ASN A 178 -12.79 40.66 -1.52
N LYS A 179 -11.90 39.73 -1.89
CA LYS A 179 -12.22 38.34 -2.15
C LYS A 179 -12.22 37.60 -0.81
N LYS A 180 -13.38 37.06 -0.43
CA LYS A 180 -13.61 36.29 0.80
C LYS A 180 -12.43 35.32 1.08
N ARG A 181 -11.76 35.51 2.21
CA ARG A 181 -10.67 34.64 2.69
C ARG A 181 -11.21 33.22 2.83
N LYS A 182 -10.68 32.26 2.07
CA LYS A 182 -11.02 30.84 2.21
C LYS A 182 -9.87 30.16 2.95
N ASN A 183 -9.99 30.07 4.27
CA ASN A 183 -9.12 29.18 5.04
C ASN A 183 -9.60 27.75 4.74
N HIS A 184 -8.77 26.98 4.06
CA HIS A 184 -9.05 25.58 3.77
C HIS A 184 -8.74 24.77 5.03
N ASP A 185 -9.62 23.85 5.39
CA ASP A 185 -9.29 22.83 6.39
C ASP A 185 -8.02 22.08 5.93
N VAL A 186 -7.09 21.85 6.84
CA VAL A 186 -5.83 21.15 6.53
C VAL A 186 -6.12 19.71 6.12
N ASP A 187 -7.14 19.10 6.71
CA ASP A 187 -7.65 17.76 6.36
C ASP A 187 -8.70 17.80 5.25
N LYS A 188 -8.83 18.92 4.52
CA LYS A 188 -9.76 19.00 3.39
C LYS A 188 -9.34 18.03 2.29
N THR A 189 -10.22 17.08 1.98
CA THR A 189 -10.11 16.20 0.82
C THR A 189 -9.98 16.99 -0.47
N VAL A 190 -9.08 16.56 -1.36
CA VAL A 190 -8.86 17.17 -2.67
C VAL A 190 -9.21 16.23 -3.80
N GLY A 191 -9.61 16.78 -4.94
CA GLY A 191 -9.80 15.98 -6.16
C GLY A 191 -8.47 15.53 -6.74
N TYR A 192 -8.42 14.30 -7.26
CA TYR A 192 -7.26 13.72 -7.94
C TYR A 192 -6.65 14.66 -9.01
N SER A 193 -7.48 15.48 -9.66
CA SER A 193 -7.08 16.44 -10.70
C SER A 193 -6.26 17.62 -10.18
N SER A 194 -6.19 17.84 -8.87
CA SER A 194 -5.37 18.88 -8.23
C SER A 194 -3.91 18.45 -8.02
N LEU A 195 -3.63 17.16 -8.18
CA LEU A 195 -2.30 16.59 -8.04
C LEU A 195 -1.58 16.52 -9.39
N CYS A 196 -0.26 16.62 -9.35
CA CYS A 196 0.62 16.50 -10.50
C CYS A 196 1.68 15.41 -10.28
N TRP A 197 2.45 15.13 -11.34
CA TRP A 197 3.49 14.10 -11.32
C TRP A 197 4.51 14.26 -10.18
N GLN A 198 4.94 15.49 -9.90
CA GLN A 198 5.91 15.77 -8.85
C GLN A 198 5.39 15.41 -7.45
N ASP A 199 4.07 15.48 -7.23
CA ASP A 199 3.47 15.12 -5.95
C ASP A 199 3.56 13.60 -5.70
N ILE A 200 3.35 12.80 -6.74
CA ILE A 200 3.21 11.35 -6.62
C ILE A 200 4.49 10.57 -6.89
N LYS A 201 5.38 11.08 -7.75
CA LYS A 201 6.63 10.41 -8.13
C LYS A 201 7.47 9.96 -6.91
N PRO A 202 7.56 10.71 -5.80
CA PRO A 202 8.31 10.26 -4.62
C PRO A 202 7.65 9.11 -3.84
N ILE A 203 6.34 8.92 -4.01
CA ILE A 203 5.52 7.95 -3.25
C ILE A 203 5.51 6.59 -3.94
N TYR A 204 5.57 6.59 -5.26
CA TYR A 204 5.51 5.38 -6.09
C TYR A 204 6.83 5.16 -6.80
N ASN A 205 7.19 3.89 -6.98
CA ASN A 205 8.22 3.52 -7.95
C ASN A 205 7.52 2.93 -9.18
N PHE A 206 7.58 3.69 -10.27
CA PHE A 206 6.98 3.39 -11.58
C PHE A 206 7.92 2.65 -12.54
N ASP A 207 9.14 2.31 -12.11
CA ASP A 207 10.15 1.69 -12.96
C ASP A 207 9.93 0.18 -13.15
N VAL A 208 8.91 -0.38 -12.48
CA VAL A 208 8.53 -1.79 -12.60
C VAL A 208 7.48 -1.92 -13.70
N SER A 209 7.85 -2.59 -14.79
CA SER A 209 6.94 -2.95 -15.88
C SER A 209 6.59 -4.44 -15.82
N TYR A 210 5.36 -4.77 -16.19
CA TYR A 210 4.90 -6.16 -16.34
C TYR A 210 4.75 -6.49 -17.82
N ASP A 211 5.23 -7.66 -18.22
CA ASP A 211 5.01 -8.17 -19.56
C ASP A 211 3.61 -8.80 -19.63
N LEU A 212 2.65 -8.03 -20.16
CA LEU A 212 1.32 -8.53 -20.43
C LEU A 212 1.33 -9.42 -21.67
N GLN A 213 0.86 -10.66 -21.52
CA GLN A 213 0.67 -11.58 -22.65
C GLN A 213 -0.70 -11.29 -23.31
N PRO A 214 -0.73 -10.80 -24.56
CA PRO A 214 -1.98 -10.58 -25.26
C PRO A 214 -2.69 -11.91 -25.53
N SER A 215 -4.02 -11.89 -25.50
CA SER A 215 -4.84 -13.02 -25.92
C SER A 215 -5.41 -12.74 -27.32
N ASP A 216 -5.60 -13.80 -28.10
CA ASP A 216 -6.20 -13.70 -29.42
C ASP A 216 -7.66 -13.25 -29.32
N ILE A 217 -8.09 -12.43 -30.28
CA ILE A 217 -9.47 -11.96 -30.42
C ILE A 217 -10.00 -12.50 -31.76
N PRO A 218 -11.21 -13.09 -31.81
CA PRO A 218 -11.78 -13.57 -33.05
C PRO A 218 -11.88 -12.47 -34.12
N ASP A 219 -11.54 -12.81 -35.37
CA ASP A 219 -11.58 -11.88 -36.51
C ASP A 219 -12.95 -11.23 -36.69
N ALA A 220 -14.03 -11.98 -36.43
CA ALA A 220 -15.40 -11.47 -36.53
C ALA A 220 -15.65 -10.30 -35.57
N ASP A 221 -15.13 -10.36 -34.35
CA ASP A 221 -15.25 -9.30 -33.36
C ASP A 221 -14.39 -8.08 -33.70
N ILE A 222 -13.17 -8.31 -34.22
CA ILE A 222 -12.32 -7.24 -34.73
C ILE A 222 -12.98 -6.52 -35.91
N GLN A 223 -13.58 -7.27 -36.84
CA GLN A 223 -14.29 -6.69 -37.98
C GLN A 223 -15.52 -5.88 -37.54
N LEU A 224 -16.28 -6.39 -36.57
CA LEU A 224 -17.43 -5.67 -36.01
C LEU A 224 -17.00 -4.37 -35.31
N LEU A 225 -15.95 -4.42 -34.50
CA LEU A 225 -15.39 -3.23 -33.85
C LEU A 225 -14.89 -2.22 -34.90
N LEU A 226 -14.16 -2.67 -35.92
CA LEU A 226 -13.67 -1.82 -36.98
C LEU A 226 -14.81 -1.13 -37.75
N ALA A 227 -15.88 -1.86 -38.06
CA ALA A 227 -17.07 -1.30 -38.70
C ALA A 227 -17.68 -0.19 -37.82
N ARG A 228 -17.83 -0.45 -36.51
CA ARG A 228 -18.35 0.52 -35.55
C ARG A 228 -17.49 1.78 -35.46
N ILE A 229 -16.17 1.64 -35.38
CA ILE A 229 -15.23 2.78 -35.33
C ILE A 229 -15.29 3.60 -36.62
N LYS A 230 -15.40 2.95 -37.80
CA LYS A 230 -15.56 3.65 -39.09
C LYS A 230 -16.84 4.49 -39.11
N ASP A 231 -17.94 3.96 -38.62
CA ASP A 231 -19.21 4.69 -38.56
C ASP A 231 -19.13 5.87 -37.58
N LEU A 232 -18.55 5.66 -36.40
CA LEU A 232 -18.34 6.75 -35.43
C LEU A 232 -17.47 7.87 -36.01
N ARG A 233 -16.42 7.54 -36.77
CA ARG A 233 -15.58 8.54 -37.43
C ARG A 233 -16.34 9.36 -38.47
N ARG A 234 -17.30 8.75 -39.19
CA ARG A 234 -18.17 9.47 -40.13
C ARG A 234 -19.12 10.44 -39.42
N LEU A 235 -19.63 10.04 -38.26
CA LEU A 235 -20.62 10.82 -37.50
C LEU A 235 -20.00 11.93 -36.65
N TYR A 236 -18.88 11.63 -35.98
CA TYR A 236 -18.25 12.51 -35.00
C TYR A 236 -16.96 13.18 -35.52
N GLY A 237 -16.51 12.84 -36.72
CA GLY A 237 -15.26 13.34 -37.30
C GLY A 237 -14.03 12.63 -36.76
N GLN A 238 -12.85 13.24 -36.94
CA GLN A 238 -11.60 12.68 -36.41
C GLN A 238 -11.57 12.75 -34.88
N MET A 239 -10.87 11.79 -34.28
CA MET A 239 -10.63 11.70 -32.83
C MET A 239 -9.71 12.82 -32.31
N SER A 240 -8.84 13.35 -33.17
CA SER A 240 -7.95 14.49 -32.88
C SER A 240 -8.69 15.82 -32.80
N ASP A 241 -9.90 15.90 -33.36
CA ASP A 241 -10.59 17.16 -33.58
C ASP A 241 -11.64 17.36 -32.49
N GLY A 242 -11.57 18.46 -31.73
CA GLY A 242 -12.63 18.88 -30.81
C GLY A 242 -12.43 18.50 -29.33
N LYS A 243 -13.53 18.45 -28.57
CA LYS A 243 -13.53 18.31 -27.10
C LYS A 243 -13.26 16.87 -26.66
N GLU A 244 -12.56 16.72 -25.52
CA GLU A 244 -12.15 15.43 -24.93
C GLU A 244 -13.30 14.43 -24.77
N ALA A 245 -14.51 14.87 -24.43
CA ALA A 245 -15.69 14.01 -24.30
C ALA A 245 -15.99 13.18 -25.55
N LYS A 246 -15.57 13.64 -26.74
CA LYS A 246 -15.73 12.90 -27.99
C LYS A 246 -15.02 11.54 -27.93
N ARG A 247 -13.86 11.45 -27.28
CA ARG A 247 -13.06 10.21 -27.26
C ARG A 247 -13.75 9.07 -26.51
N LEU A 248 -14.63 9.39 -25.57
CA LEU A 248 -15.42 8.40 -24.85
C LEU A 248 -16.27 7.55 -25.81
N PHE A 249 -16.80 8.14 -26.89
CA PHE A 249 -17.54 7.40 -27.92
C PHE A 249 -16.69 6.43 -28.72
N PHE A 250 -15.37 6.63 -28.78
CA PHE A 250 -14.43 5.73 -29.44
C PHE A 250 -13.82 4.71 -28.48
N ILE A 251 -13.68 5.07 -27.20
CA ILE A 251 -13.21 4.18 -26.13
C ILE A 251 -14.28 3.13 -25.77
N ALA A 252 -15.53 3.55 -25.60
CA ALA A 252 -16.61 2.67 -25.15
C ALA A 252 -16.79 1.41 -26.04
N PRO A 253 -16.82 1.48 -27.38
CA PRO A 253 -16.93 0.29 -28.24
C PRO A 253 -15.79 -0.72 -28.06
N ILE A 254 -14.57 -0.25 -27.74
CA ILE A 254 -13.43 -1.11 -27.45
C ILE A 254 -13.69 -1.86 -26.15
N LEU A 255 -14.09 -1.15 -25.09
CA LEU A 255 -14.43 -1.73 -23.80
C LEU A 255 -15.60 -2.72 -23.91
N GLU A 256 -16.64 -2.39 -24.67
CA GLU A 256 -17.79 -3.26 -24.95
C GLU A 256 -17.36 -4.55 -25.64
N THR A 257 -16.45 -4.45 -26.63
CA THR A 257 -15.94 -5.61 -27.36
C THR A 257 -15.15 -6.53 -26.45
N VAL A 258 -14.22 -6.00 -25.64
CA VAL A 258 -13.48 -6.79 -24.65
C VAL A 258 -14.41 -7.38 -23.59
N SER A 259 -15.38 -6.62 -23.12
CA SER A 259 -16.36 -7.07 -22.11
C SER A 259 -17.20 -8.23 -22.60
N ARG A 260 -17.61 -8.23 -23.88
CA ARG A 260 -18.31 -9.36 -24.51
C ARG A 260 -17.47 -10.63 -24.55
N GLN A 261 -16.16 -10.53 -24.79
CA GLN A 261 -15.26 -11.69 -24.80
C GLN A 261 -15.08 -12.30 -23.40
N LEU A 262 -15.03 -11.46 -22.37
CA LEU A 262 -14.78 -11.93 -21.00
C LEU A 262 -16.01 -12.57 -20.35
N GLY A 263 -17.22 -12.17 -20.77
CA GLY A 263 -18.49 -12.60 -20.16
C GLY A 263 -18.70 -12.03 -18.75
N ASP A 264 -19.96 -11.85 -18.36
CA ASP A 264 -20.36 -11.37 -17.03
C ASP A 264 -19.70 -10.05 -16.59
N VAL A 265 -19.34 -9.19 -17.54
CA VAL A 265 -18.79 -7.86 -17.28
C VAL A 265 -19.90 -6.81 -17.34
N ARG A 266 -20.00 -5.98 -16.30
CA ARG A 266 -20.80 -4.76 -16.28
C ARG A 266 -19.91 -3.55 -16.46
N ILE A 267 -20.26 -2.66 -17.37
CA ILE A 267 -19.59 -1.37 -17.56
C ILE A 267 -20.35 -0.31 -16.75
N LEU A 268 -19.70 0.26 -15.75
CA LEU A 268 -20.17 1.43 -15.01
C LEU A 268 -19.55 2.69 -15.64
N VAL A 269 -20.25 3.82 -15.51
CA VAL A 269 -19.91 5.06 -16.20
C VAL A 269 -19.93 6.20 -15.19
N GLU A 270 -18.88 7.03 -15.19
CA GLU A 270 -18.76 8.21 -14.33
C GLU A 270 -18.87 7.90 -12.82
N GLU A 271 -18.02 7.00 -12.35
CA GLU A 271 -17.98 6.58 -10.95
C GLU A 271 -17.08 7.51 -10.13
N ASP A 272 -17.66 8.22 -9.16
CA ASP A 272 -16.93 9.02 -8.17
C ASP A 272 -16.62 8.20 -6.91
N VAL A 273 -15.43 8.39 -6.34
CA VAL A 273 -14.97 7.67 -5.14
C VAL A 273 -14.39 8.66 -4.14
N ASP A 274 -14.90 8.69 -2.92
CA ASP A 274 -14.43 9.56 -1.84
C ASP A 274 -13.69 8.74 -0.79
N GLY A 275 -12.37 8.96 -0.66
CA GLY A 275 -11.55 8.25 0.31
C GLY A 275 -12.03 8.49 1.74
N LYS A 276 -12.05 7.42 2.54
CA LYS A 276 -12.42 7.44 3.97
C LYS A 276 -11.23 7.81 4.86
N ASN A 277 -10.04 7.37 4.48
CA ASN A 277 -8.78 7.46 5.21
C ASN A 277 -7.66 8.09 4.37
N VAL A 278 -7.80 8.10 3.04
CA VAL A 278 -6.96 8.91 2.15
C VAL A 278 -7.73 10.16 1.72
N LEU A 279 -7.08 11.34 1.77
CA LEU A 279 -7.69 12.66 1.53
C LEU A 279 -7.90 12.94 0.03
N LEU A 280 -8.33 11.94 -0.72
CA LEU A 280 -8.52 11.97 -2.16
C LEU A 280 -9.96 11.68 -2.55
N LYS A 281 -10.47 12.47 -3.49
CA LYS A 281 -11.64 12.12 -4.31
C LYS A 281 -11.13 11.66 -5.67
N GLY A 282 -11.44 10.43 -6.04
CA GLY A 282 -11.24 9.79 -7.35
C GLY A 282 -12.46 9.93 -8.25
N ARG A 283 -12.27 9.85 -9.57
CA ARG A 283 -13.35 9.65 -10.55
C ARG A 283 -12.83 8.80 -11.70
N PHE A 284 -13.69 7.92 -12.20
CA PHE A 284 -13.40 7.05 -13.32
C PHE A 284 -14.47 7.21 -14.39
N GLU A 285 -14.06 7.53 -15.62
CA GLU A 285 -15.00 7.66 -16.74
C GLU A 285 -15.68 6.31 -17.05
N PHE A 286 -14.95 5.19 -16.91
CA PHE A 286 -15.49 3.84 -17.01
C PHE A 286 -14.95 2.92 -15.91
N VAL A 287 -15.76 1.98 -15.44
CA VAL A 287 -15.32 0.88 -14.58
C VAL A 287 -15.83 -0.44 -15.15
N LEU A 288 -14.93 -1.38 -15.46
CA LEU A 288 -15.30 -2.74 -15.85
C LEU A 288 -15.38 -3.59 -14.59
N GLN A 289 -16.59 -4.03 -14.25
CA GLN A 289 -16.83 -4.87 -13.08
C GLN A 289 -17.19 -6.29 -13.49
N ARG A 290 -16.46 -7.28 -12.96
CA ARG A 290 -16.77 -8.70 -13.11
C ARG A 290 -16.71 -9.38 -11.75
N GLY A 291 -17.86 -9.74 -11.20
CA GLY A 291 -17.97 -10.18 -9.81
C GLY A 291 -17.42 -9.12 -8.85
N THR A 292 -16.41 -9.49 -8.05
CA THR A 292 -15.73 -8.60 -7.10
C THR A 292 -14.56 -7.84 -7.71
N LYS A 293 -14.11 -8.20 -8.92
CA LYS A 293 -12.98 -7.52 -9.59
C LYS A 293 -13.46 -6.30 -10.34
N ARG A 294 -12.67 -5.23 -10.27
CA ARG A 294 -12.90 -3.99 -11.02
C ARG A 294 -11.64 -3.52 -11.71
N ILE A 295 -11.80 -2.98 -12.92
CA ILE A 295 -10.78 -2.25 -13.66
C ILE A 295 -11.30 -0.84 -13.88
N SER A 296 -10.61 0.15 -13.33
CA SER A 296 -11.06 1.54 -13.30
C SER A 296 -10.29 2.39 -14.30
N LEU A 297 -11.00 3.00 -15.22
CA LEU A 297 -10.42 3.73 -16.35
C LEU A 297 -10.47 5.23 -16.13
N VAL A 298 -9.35 5.89 -16.41
CA VAL A 298 -9.27 7.34 -16.56
C VAL A 298 -8.98 7.72 -18.01
N GLN A 299 -9.81 8.61 -18.56
CA GLN A 299 -9.52 9.27 -19.83
C GLN A 299 -8.47 10.36 -19.63
N ALA A 300 -7.30 10.21 -20.23
CA ALA A 300 -6.29 11.26 -20.27
C ALA A 300 -6.77 12.43 -21.14
N LYS A 301 -6.69 13.62 -20.54
CA LYS A 301 -7.16 14.89 -21.10
C LYS A 301 -5.97 15.66 -21.68
N ARG A 302 -6.21 16.47 -22.72
CA ARG A 302 -5.18 17.30 -23.40
C ARG A 302 -3.95 16.54 -23.91
N GLU A 303 -4.11 15.26 -24.24
CA GLU A 303 -2.99 14.35 -24.54
C GLU A 303 -1.97 14.16 -23.41
N ASP A 304 -2.31 14.59 -22.19
CA ASP A 304 -1.44 14.46 -21.03
C ASP A 304 -1.65 13.11 -20.36
N MET A 305 -1.02 12.09 -20.93
CA MET A 305 -1.03 10.73 -20.40
C MET A 305 -0.38 10.64 -19.02
N LEU A 306 0.56 11.53 -18.69
CA LEU A 306 1.20 11.57 -17.39
C LEU A 306 0.24 12.10 -16.32
N GLN A 307 -0.50 13.17 -16.62
CA GLN A 307 -1.58 13.61 -15.75
C GLN A 307 -2.63 12.51 -15.62
N GLY A 308 -3.07 11.88 -16.72
CA GLY A 308 -4.01 10.74 -16.66
C GLY A 308 -3.54 9.62 -15.72
N LEU A 309 -2.24 9.32 -15.72
CA LEU A 309 -1.60 8.38 -14.80
C LEU A 309 -1.72 8.83 -13.34
N VAL A 310 -1.42 10.11 -13.05
CA VAL A 310 -1.56 10.68 -11.70
C VAL A 310 -3.00 10.55 -11.21
N GLN A 311 -3.95 10.91 -12.08
CA GLN A 311 -5.38 10.89 -11.78
C GLN A 311 -5.87 9.46 -11.49
N ASN A 312 -5.44 8.49 -12.28
CA ASN A 312 -5.83 7.09 -12.11
C ASN A 312 -5.24 6.50 -10.82
N VAL A 313 -3.92 6.57 -10.62
CA VAL A 313 -3.25 5.97 -9.45
C VAL A 313 -3.79 6.54 -8.14
N THR A 314 -4.04 7.85 -8.08
CA THR A 314 -4.59 8.47 -6.86
C THR A 314 -6.07 8.13 -6.67
N GLY A 315 -6.86 8.05 -7.74
CA GLY A 315 -8.24 7.55 -7.68
C GLY A 315 -8.31 6.09 -7.21
N LEU A 316 -7.35 5.26 -7.63
CA LEU A 316 -7.25 3.86 -7.24
C LEU A 316 -6.94 3.71 -5.74
N GLU A 317 -6.15 4.60 -5.14
CA GLU A 317 -5.94 4.58 -3.68
C GLU A 317 -7.22 4.92 -2.90
N ALA A 318 -8.02 5.87 -3.40
CA ALA A 318 -9.34 6.16 -2.80
C ALA A 318 -10.29 4.96 -2.92
N LEU A 319 -10.26 4.25 -4.07
CA LEU A 319 -11.05 3.04 -4.29
C LEU A 319 -10.62 1.90 -3.36
N ALA A 320 -9.31 1.66 -3.26
CA ALA A 320 -8.74 0.66 -2.36
C ALA A 320 -9.16 0.90 -0.91
N ASP A 321 -9.17 2.16 -0.48
CA ASP A 321 -9.60 2.55 0.86
C ASP A 321 -11.10 2.33 1.10
N VAL A 322 -11.94 2.75 0.17
CA VAL A 322 -13.40 2.66 0.31
C VAL A 322 -13.88 1.22 0.33
N GLU A 323 -13.31 0.39 -0.53
CA GLU A 323 -13.75 -0.99 -0.79
C GLU A 323 -12.86 -2.05 -0.13
N ASP A 324 -11.83 -1.64 0.62
CA ASP A 324 -10.89 -2.52 1.31
C ASP A 324 -10.22 -3.55 0.39
N LEU A 325 -9.75 -3.05 -0.76
CA LEU A 325 -9.12 -3.87 -1.79
C LEU A 325 -7.61 -3.88 -1.57
N SER A 326 -7.01 -5.07 -1.58
CA SER A 326 -5.54 -5.25 -1.56
C SER A 326 -4.90 -5.04 -2.93
N VAL A 327 -5.68 -5.23 -4.00
CA VAL A 327 -5.27 -4.99 -5.39
C VAL A 327 -6.34 -4.20 -6.12
N VAL A 328 -5.89 -3.21 -6.89
CA VAL A 328 -6.75 -2.39 -7.73
C VAL A 328 -6.10 -2.24 -9.11
N TYR A 329 -6.94 -2.28 -10.16
CA TYR A 329 -6.51 -2.29 -11.55
C TYR A 329 -6.94 -0.99 -12.25
N GLY A 330 -6.01 -0.41 -13.00
CA GLY A 330 -6.21 0.86 -13.68
C GLY A 330 -5.99 0.78 -15.18
N ILE A 331 -6.75 1.57 -15.93
CA ILE A 331 -6.46 1.88 -17.33
C ILE A 331 -6.37 3.40 -17.48
N VAL A 332 -5.34 3.87 -18.17
CA VAL A 332 -5.23 5.27 -18.60
C VAL A 332 -5.18 5.30 -20.11
N THR A 333 -6.05 6.08 -20.74
CA THR A 333 -6.04 6.18 -22.20
C THR A 333 -6.47 7.55 -22.70
N ASN A 334 -5.81 8.01 -23.76
CA ASN A 334 -6.25 9.12 -24.59
C ASN A 334 -6.91 8.63 -25.90
N PHE A 335 -7.34 7.36 -25.95
CA PHE A 335 -7.73 6.55 -27.11
C PHE A 335 -6.58 6.03 -27.99
N LEU A 336 -5.55 6.84 -28.25
CA LEU A 336 -4.42 6.44 -29.10
C LEU A 336 -3.39 5.58 -28.37
N GLU A 337 -3.18 5.90 -27.09
CA GLU A 337 -2.28 5.22 -26.17
C GLU A 337 -3.10 4.62 -25.03
N TRP A 338 -2.71 3.43 -24.58
CA TRP A 338 -3.34 2.72 -23.47
C TRP A 338 -2.26 2.26 -22.51
N LYS A 339 -2.37 2.67 -21.25
CA LYS A 339 -1.51 2.22 -20.16
C LYS A 339 -2.35 1.40 -19.18
N PHE A 340 -1.82 0.27 -18.78
CA PHE A 340 -2.43 -0.64 -17.82
C PHE A 340 -1.64 -0.58 -16.52
N LEU A 341 -2.36 -0.56 -15.41
CA LEU A 341 -1.79 -0.31 -14.09
C LEU A 341 -2.31 -1.36 -13.11
N ILE A 342 -1.44 -1.77 -12.21
CA ILE A 342 -1.77 -2.60 -11.06
C ILE A 342 -1.22 -1.88 -9.83
N SER A 343 -2.05 -1.66 -8.82
CA SER A 343 -1.60 -1.17 -7.51
C SER A 343 -1.94 -2.23 -6.46
N GLU A 344 -0.90 -2.86 -5.93
CA GLU A 344 -0.96 -3.92 -4.91
C GLU A 344 -0.50 -3.40 -3.55
N ASP A 345 -0.81 -4.16 -2.51
CA ASP A 345 -0.40 -3.87 -1.15
C ASP A 345 1.10 -4.06 -0.96
N GLU A 346 1.62 -5.19 -1.46
CA GLU A 346 3.04 -5.50 -1.61
C GLU A 346 3.41 -5.56 -3.08
N ARG A 347 4.67 -5.30 -3.39
CA ARG A 347 5.24 -5.61 -4.70
C ARG A 347 6.04 -6.88 -4.54
N ASP A 348 5.65 -7.94 -5.24
CA ASP A 348 6.44 -9.18 -5.37
C ASP A 348 7.84 -8.92 -5.95
#